data_AF-A0A821FYK1-F1
#
_entry.id   AF-A0A821FYK1-F1
#
_cell.length_a   1.000
_cell.length_b   1.000
_cell.length_c   1.000
_cell.angle_alpha   90.00
_cell.angle_beta   90.00
_cell.angle_gamma   90.00
#
_symmetry.space_group_name_H-M   'P 1'
#
loop_
_entity.id
_entity.type
_entity.pdbx_description
1 polymer ?
#
loop_
_entity_poly.entity_id
_entity_poly.type
_entity_poly.pdbx_seq_one_letter_code
_entity_poly.pdbx_strand_id
1 'polypeptide(L)'
;MVCHPSGPFFYSNEDEWQKAITKFPDLLKNNDINYIDRTSTAAINVGADAYFDNETVLLQFQRLLKMLKFKTDYKDHDIDVLLDNARKHTACQYNLNDFRKNIDSRCPVDVIEDYDENDIKKTIQSFFSSDPHENKSKGLLELAKELNITVPTKCSLSELRKLLSEHPAFQTVNNRLLVL
;
A
#
# COMPACT_ATOMS: atom_id res chain seq x y z
N MET A 1 13.29 13.47 -14.94
CA MET A 1 12.00 12.96 -15.46
C MET A 1 12.24 11.50 -15.82
N VAL A 2 11.89 10.57 -14.93
CA VAL A 2 12.10 9.14 -15.18
C VAL A 2 10.89 8.69 -16.00
N CYS A 3 11.08 8.37 -17.28
CA CYS A 3 10.04 7.71 -18.06
C CYS A 3 9.75 6.37 -17.39
N HIS A 4 8.59 6.25 -16.72
CA HIS A 4 8.06 4.93 -16.41
C HIS A 4 7.62 4.30 -17.74
N PRO A 5 8.24 3.21 -18.21
CA PRO A 5 7.70 2.48 -19.34
C PRO A 5 6.39 1.87 -18.86
N SER A 6 5.26 2.52 -19.17
CA SER A 6 3.91 2.08 -18.82
C SER A 6 3.42 0.98 -19.76
N GLY A 7 4.30 0.01 -20.05
CA GLY A 7 3.99 -1.18 -20.84
C GLY A 7 3.73 -2.39 -19.94
N PRO A 8 3.05 -3.43 -20.45
CA PRO A 8 2.89 -4.67 -19.71
C PRO A 8 4.25 -5.30 -19.38
N PHE A 9 4.43 -5.74 -18.14
CA PHE A 9 5.71 -6.29 -17.67
C PHE A 9 5.97 -7.72 -18.18
N PHE A 10 4.92 -8.41 -18.60
CA PHE A 10 4.96 -9.78 -19.12
C PHE A 10 4.03 -9.89 -20.33
N TYR A 11 4.41 -10.66 -21.34
CA TYR A 11 3.56 -10.90 -22.50
C TYR A 11 3.75 -12.32 -23.05
N SER A 12 2.64 -13.01 -23.30
CA SER A 12 2.60 -14.29 -24.01
C SER A 12 2.29 -14.10 -25.48
N ASN A 13 3.03 -14.80 -26.35
CA ASN A 13 2.63 -14.90 -27.75
C ASN A 13 1.36 -15.78 -27.92
N GLU A 14 0.82 -15.87 -29.13
CA GLU A 14 -0.40 -16.63 -29.40
C GLU A 14 -0.30 -18.10 -28.98
N ASP A 15 0.76 -18.80 -29.38
CA ASP A 15 0.94 -20.22 -29.06
C ASP A 15 1.07 -20.46 -27.55
N GLU A 16 1.82 -19.60 -26.85
CA GLU A 16 1.97 -19.63 -25.39
C GLU A 16 0.62 -19.40 -24.71
N TRP A 17 -0.14 -18.42 -25.19
CA TRP A 17 -1.44 -18.07 -24.67
C TRP A 17 -2.45 -19.19 -24.86
N GLN A 18 -2.53 -19.78 -26.06
CA GLN A 18 -3.43 -20.90 -26.36
C GLN A 18 -3.15 -22.11 -25.46
N LYS A 19 -1.88 -22.45 -25.25
CA LYS A 19 -1.49 -23.51 -24.30
C LYS A 19 -1.88 -23.14 -22.86
N ALA A 20 -1.70 -21.88 -22.47
CA ALA A 20 -2.04 -21.40 -21.14
C ALA A 20 -3.55 -21.49 -20.86
N ILE A 21 -4.40 -20.96 -21.74
CA ILE A 21 -5.86 -20.99 -21.56
C ILE A 21 -6.45 -22.39 -21.70
N THR A 22 -5.82 -23.27 -22.49
CA THR A 22 -6.23 -24.68 -22.59
C THR A 22 -6.02 -25.40 -21.26
N LYS A 23 -4.91 -25.12 -20.57
CA LYS A 23 -4.60 -25.73 -19.26
C LYS A 23 -5.28 -25.02 -18.09
N PHE A 24 -5.43 -23.70 -18.18
CA PHE A 24 -5.99 -22.84 -17.13
C PHE A 24 -7.11 -21.97 -17.72
N PRO A 25 -8.32 -22.53 -17.93
CA PRO A 25 -9.43 -21.79 -18.53
C PRO A 25 -9.87 -20.57 -17.71
N ASP A 26 -9.54 -20.54 -16.42
CA ASP A 26 -9.80 -19.40 -15.55
C ASP A 26 -9.02 -18.13 -15.95
N LEU A 27 -7.98 -18.26 -16.79
CA LEU A 27 -7.30 -17.11 -17.40
C LEU A 27 -8.20 -16.29 -18.33
N LEU A 28 -9.32 -16.86 -18.79
CA LEU A 28 -10.34 -16.18 -19.60
C LEU A 28 -11.42 -15.50 -18.74
N LYS A 29 -11.44 -15.74 -17.43
CA LYS A 29 -12.43 -15.11 -16.55
C LYS A 29 -12.11 -13.64 -16.39
N ASN A 30 -13.11 -12.80 -16.65
CA ASN A 30 -13.10 -11.42 -16.19
C ASN A 30 -13.34 -11.45 -14.67
N ASN A 31 -12.25 -11.37 -13.92
CA ASN A 31 -12.34 -10.85 -12.57
C ASN A 31 -12.55 -9.32 -12.70
N ASP A 32 -12.93 -8.60 -11.65
CA ASP A 32 -13.09 -7.13 -11.67
C ASP A 32 -11.76 -6.35 -11.94
N ILE A 33 -10.73 -7.08 -12.40
CA ILE A 33 -9.39 -6.66 -12.73
C ILE A 33 -9.27 -6.61 -14.25
N ASN A 34 -9.08 -5.40 -14.80
CA ASN A 34 -8.92 -5.18 -16.23
C ASN A 34 -7.52 -5.61 -16.69
N TYR A 35 -7.33 -6.89 -16.97
CA TYR A 35 -6.10 -7.40 -17.58
C TYR A 35 -5.98 -6.92 -19.03
N ILE A 36 -4.78 -6.47 -19.41
CA ILE A 36 -4.47 -6.29 -20.83
C ILE A 36 -4.38 -7.69 -21.49
N ASP A 37 -4.70 -7.78 -22.78
CA ASP A 37 -4.73 -9.06 -23.49
C ASP A 37 -3.37 -9.79 -23.42
N ARG A 38 -3.43 -11.10 -23.14
CA ARG A 38 -2.27 -12.02 -23.05
C ARG A 38 -1.15 -11.56 -22.11
N THR A 39 -1.49 -10.80 -21.08
CA THR A 39 -0.57 -10.44 -20.01
C THR A 39 -1.13 -10.75 -18.63
N SER A 40 -0.24 -10.78 -17.65
CA SER A 40 -0.54 -10.73 -16.23
C SER A 40 -0.69 -9.31 -15.69
N THR A 41 -0.44 -8.28 -16.52
CA THR A 41 -0.54 -6.88 -16.12
C THR A 41 -2.00 -6.45 -16.06
N ALA A 42 -2.46 -6.04 -14.89
CA ALA A 42 -3.72 -5.34 -14.73
C ALA A 42 -3.55 -3.84 -14.99
N ALA A 43 -4.44 -3.26 -15.78
CA ALA A 43 -4.51 -1.82 -15.97
C ALA A 43 -5.45 -1.20 -14.92
N ILE A 44 -4.99 -0.11 -14.31
CA ILE A 44 -5.87 0.80 -13.58
C ILE A 44 -6.39 1.85 -14.58
N ASN A 45 -7.71 2.01 -14.64
CA ASN A 45 -8.32 3.15 -15.31
C ASN A 45 -8.13 4.39 -14.42
N VAL A 46 -7.34 5.36 -14.91
CA VAL A 46 -7.13 6.65 -14.22
C VAL A 46 -8.48 7.36 -14.06
N GLY A 47 -8.89 7.63 -12.80
CA GLY A 47 -10.16 8.29 -12.47
C GLY A 47 -11.21 7.40 -11.79
N ALA A 48 -10.95 6.10 -11.64
CA ALA A 48 -11.70 5.22 -10.75
C ALA A 48 -10.92 5.02 -9.43
N ASP A 49 -11.64 4.80 -8.31
CA ASP A 49 -11.04 4.33 -7.04
C ASP A 49 -10.43 2.95 -7.26
N ALA A 50 -9.20 2.92 -7.75
CA ALA A 50 -8.49 1.72 -8.08
C ALA A 50 -7.39 1.50 -7.03
N TYR A 51 -7.79 0.86 -5.95
CA TYR A 51 -6.87 0.38 -4.92
C TYR A 51 -6.41 -1.04 -5.29
N PHE A 52 -5.11 -1.25 -5.38
CA PHE A 52 -4.55 -2.61 -5.43
C PHE A 52 -4.49 -3.16 -4.01
N ASP A 53 -5.53 -3.89 -3.62
CA ASP A 53 -5.47 -4.68 -2.39
C ASP A 53 -4.59 -5.92 -2.57
N ASN A 54 -4.29 -6.56 -1.45
CA ASN A 54 -3.45 -7.75 -1.41
C ASN A 54 -4.05 -8.90 -2.25
N GLU A 55 -5.38 -8.97 -2.36
CA GLU A 55 -6.06 -9.99 -3.18
C GLU A 55 -5.81 -9.75 -4.67
N THR A 56 -5.91 -8.51 -5.13
CA THR A 56 -5.67 -8.12 -6.52
C THR A 56 -4.22 -8.37 -6.92
N VAL A 57 -3.27 -8.06 -6.04
CA VAL A 57 -1.84 -8.37 -6.23
C VAL A 57 -1.63 -9.89 -6.32
N LEU A 58 -2.20 -10.65 -5.38
CA LEU A 58 -2.10 -12.10 -5.37
C LEU A 58 -2.67 -12.72 -6.66
N LEU A 59 -3.80 -12.23 -7.15
CA LEU A 59 -4.42 -12.69 -8.39
C LEU A 59 -3.52 -12.42 -9.61
N GLN A 60 -2.85 -11.27 -9.67
CA GLN A 60 -1.87 -10.98 -10.73
C GLN A 60 -0.68 -11.94 -10.70
N PHE A 61 -0.13 -12.23 -9.51
CA PHE A 61 0.97 -13.20 -9.37
C PHE A 61 0.53 -14.61 -9.74
N GLN A 62 -0.65 -15.04 -9.30
CA GLN A 62 -1.20 -16.34 -9.69
C GLN A 62 -1.37 -16.44 -11.21
N ARG A 63 -1.85 -15.37 -11.84
CA ARG A 63 -1.97 -15.28 -13.31
C ARG A 63 -0.60 -15.36 -13.98
N LEU A 64 0.37 -14.57 -13.51
CA LEU A 64 1.74 -14.59 -14.00
C LEU A 64 2.34 -16.00 -13.94
N LEU A 65 2.32 -16.65 -12.78
CA LEU A 65 2.92 -17.98 -12.59
C LEU A 65 2.25 -19.06 -13.44
N LYS A 66 0.94 -18.93 -13.76
CA LYS A 66 0.26 -19.83 -14.71
C LYS A 66 0.77 -19.63 -16.13
N MET A 67 0.91 -18.38 -16.56
CA MET A 67 1.37 -18.04 -17.91
C MET A 67 2.86 -18.35 -18.11
N LEU A 68 3.68 -18.12 -17.08
CA LEU A 68 5.13 -18.30 -17.09
C LEU A 68 5.54 -19.74 -17.42
N LYS A 69 4.71 -20.74 -17.04
CA LYS A 69 4.92 -22.17 -17.36
C LYS A 69 5.00 -22.48 -18.85
N PHE A 70 4.49 -21.59 -19.70
CA PHE A 70 4.46 -21.78 -21.15
C PHE A 70 5.44 -20.87 -21.88
N LYS A 71 6.07 -19.92 -21.16
CA LYS A 71 6.93 -18.91 -21.74
C LYS A 71 8.23 -19.56 -22.20
N THR A 72 8.46 -19.60 -23.50
CA THR A 72 9.63 -20.30 -24.06
C THR A 72 10.93 -19.59 -23.73
N ASP A 73 10.88 -18.26 -23.63
CA ASP A 73 12.05 -17.41 -23.37
C ASP A 73 12.68 -17.68 -21.98
N TYR A 74 11.88 -18.18 -21.03
CA TYR A 74 12.34 -18.53 -19.67
C TYR A 74 12.39 -20.04 -19.42
N LYS A 75 12.28 -20.84 -20.49
CA LYS A 75 12.39 -22.28 -20.35
C LYS A 75 13.77 -22.62 -19.79
N ASP A 76 13.80 -23.53 -18.81
CA ASP A 76 15.03 -24.00 -18.16
C ASP A 76 15.81 -22.89 -17.40
N HIS A 77 15.15 -21.78 -17.07
CA HIS A 77 15.71 -20.74 -16.19
C HIS A 77 15.17 -20.89 -14.77
N ASP A 78 16.03 -20.61 -13.79
CA ASP A 78 15.60 -20.38 -12.41
C ASP A 78 14.99 -18.98 -12.31
N ILE A 79 13.87 -18.87 -11.60
CA ILE A 79 13.10 -17.62 -11.50
C ILE A 79 12.99 -17.24 -10.03
N ASP A 80 13.69 -16.19 -9.66
CA ASP A 80 13.59 -15.57 -8.35
C ASP A 80 12.56 -14.44 -8.36
N VAL A 81 11.60 -14.52 -7.43
CA VAL A 81 10.59 -13.47 -7.25
C VAL A 81 10.98 -12.61 -6.06
N LEU A 82 11.44 -11.40 -6.35
CA LEU A 82 11.73 -10.39 -5.35
C LEU A 82 10.48 -9.53 -5.13
N LEU A 83 9.89 -9.64 -3.95
CA LEU A 83 8.80 -8.79 -3.51
C LEU A 83 9.34 -7.78 -2.52
N ASP A 84 9.01 -6.51 -2.70
CA ASP A 84 9.13 -5.57 -1.60
C ASP A 84 8.05 -5.91 -0.56
N ASN A 85 8.40 -5.82 0.73
CA ASN A 85 7.42 -5.95 1.80
C ASN A 85 6.62 -4.64 1.92
N ALA A 86 6.04 -4.21 0.81
CA ALA A 86 5.11 -3.10 0.75
C ALA A 86 3.86 -3.55 1.51
N ARG A 87 3.88 -3.31 2.83
CA ARG A 87 2.84 -3.78 3.75
C ARG A 87 1.46 -3.22 3.45
N LYS A 88 1.36 -2.27 2.52
CA LYS A 88 0.18 -1.77 1.83
C LYS A 88 0.68 -0.80 0.74
N HIS A 89 0.08 -0.79 -0.45
CA HIS A 89 -0.03 0.46 -1.23
C HIS A 89 -0.99 1.46 -0.58
N THR A 90 -1.10 1.47 0.75
CA THR A 90 -1.50 2.67 1.47
C THR A 90 -0.30 3.58 1.29
N ALA A 91 -0.36 4.39 0.24
CA ALA A 91 -0.04 5.78 0.43
C ALA A 91 -0.48 6.12 1.86
N CYS A 92 0.44 6.59 2.70
CA CYS A 92 0.00 7.45 3.80
C CYS A 92 -0.92 8.47 3.12
N GLN A 93 -2.24 8.26 3.21
CA GLN A 93 -3.21 9.04 2.43
C GLN A 93 -3.25 10.49 2.90
N TYR A 94 -2.48 10.77 3.95
CA TYR A 94 -2.40 12.02 4.64
C TYR A 94 -0.97 12.50 4.73
N ASN A 95 -0.78 13.78 4.42
CA ASN A 95 0.45 14.48 4.68
C ASN A 95 0.39 15.03 6.11
N LEU A 96 1.47 14.89 6.90
CA LEU A 96 1.58 15.56 8.21
C LEU A 96 1.34 17.09 8.10
N ASN A 97 1.56 17.66 6.92
CA ASN A 97 1.24 19.06 6.64
C ASN A 97 -0.25 19.40 6.60
N ASP A 98 -1.12 18.41 6.41
CA ASP A 98 -2.58 18.59 6.43
C ASP A 98 -3.14 18.63 7.86
N PHE A 99 -2.38 18.11 8.83
CA PHE A 99 -2.76 18.19 10.23
C PHE A 99 -2.45 19.55 10.83
N ARG A 100 -3.31 19.95 11.76
CA ARG A 100 -3.15 21.12 12.60
C ARG A 100 -2.81 20.71 14.04
N LYS A 101 -2.33 21.67 14.82
CA LYS A 101 -1.68 21.42 16.12
C LYS A 101 -2.67 21.01 17.22
N ASN A 102 -3.82 21.67 17.27
CA ASN A 102 -4.70 21.67 18.45
C ASN A 102 -5.93 20.78 18.24
N ILE A 103 -6.68 20.56 19.31
CA ILE A 103 -7.99 19.91 19.25
C ILE A 103 -8.92 20.71 18.34
N ASP A 104 -9.84 20.01 17.66
CA ASP A 104 -10.87 20.58 16.79
C ASP A 104 -10.30 21.36 15.60
N SER A 105 -9.20 20.84 15.05
CA SER A 105 -8.52 21.44 13.91
C SER A 105 -8.40 20.45 12.75
N ARG A 106 -8.05 20.93 11.55
CA ARG A 106 -8.05 20.08 10.35
C ARG A 106 -7.27 18.78 10.59
N CYS A 107 -7.95 17.67 10.36
CA CYS A 107 -7.43 16.32 10.43
C CYS A 107 -7.88 15.57 9.17
N PRO A 108 -6.96 15.07 8.34
CA PRO A 108 -7.28 14.47 7.04
C PRO A 108 -7.76 13.01 7.12
N VAL A 109 -7.72 12.38 8.29
CA VAL A 109 -8.06 10.97 8.48
C VAL A 109 -8.84 10.74 9.76
N ASP A 110 -9.67 9.70 9.75
CA ASP A 110 -10.40 9.25 10.93
C ASP A 110 -9.55 8.37 11.84
N VAL A 111 -8.60 7.63 11.27
CA VAL A 111 -7.83 6.61 11.96
C VAL A 111 -6.39 6.58 11.47
N ILE A 112 -5.45 6.42 12.41
CA ILE A 112 -4.04 6.15 12.15
C ILE A 112 -3.76 4.71 12.59
N GLU A 113 -3.13 3.93 11.71
CA GLU A 113 -2.75 2.55 12.01
C GLU A 113 -1.25 2.49 12.30
N ASP A 114 -0.90 1.88 13.44
CA ASP A 114 0.47 1.69 13.90
C ASP A 114 0.73 0.20 14.16
N TYR A 115 1.98 -0.23 14.12
CA TYR A 115 2.37 -1.61 14.40
C TYR A 115 3.47 -1.61 15.45
N ASP A 116 3.31 -2.41 16.49
CA ASP A 116 4.34 -2.51 17.52
C ASP A 116 5.47 -3.48 17.13
N GLU A 117 6.44 -3.63 18.03
CA GLU A 117 7.64 -4.47 17.83
C GLU A 117 7.31 -5.95 17.58
N ASN A 118 6.11 -6.42 17.94
CA ASN A 118 5.62 -7.78 17.73
C ASN A 118 4.70 -7.91 16.51
N ASP A 119 4.64 -6.88 15.66
CA ASP A 119 3.78 -6.81 14.48
C ASP A 119 2.27 -6.82 14.79
N ILE A 120 1.90 -6.43 16.02
CA ILE A 120 0.49 -6.31 16.42
C ILE A 120 -0.02 -4.94 16.00
N LYS A 121 -1.13 -4.93 15.24
CA LYS A 121 -1.81 -3.72 14.79
C LYS A 121 -2.40 -2.95 15.98
N LYS A 122 -2.04 -1.68 16.10
CA LYS A 122 -2.65 -0.68 16.97
C LYS A 122 -3.38 0.35 16.13
N THR A 123 -4.54 0.78 16.61
CA THR A 123 -5.41 1.72 15.91
C THR A 123 -5.58 2.95 16.79
N ILE A 124 -5.21 4.11 16.26
CA ILE A 124 -5.29 5.40 16.93
C ILE A 124 -6.43 6.18 16.29
N GLN A 125 -7.46 6.47 17.08
CA GLN A 125 -8.59 7.27 16.62
C GLN A 125 -8.16 8.73 16.51
N SER A 126 -8.43 9.38 15.38
CA SER A 126 -8.10 10.80 15.17
C SER A 126 -9.12 11.75 15.78
N PHE A 127 -10.24 11.22 16.27
CA PHE A 127 -11.33 11.96 16.92
C PHE A 127 -11.55 11.43 18.33
N PHE A 128 -11.97 12.30 19.24
CA PHE A 128 -12.35 11.87 20.59
C PHE A 128 -13.68 11.13 20.56
N SER A 129 -13.73 9.98 21.21
CA SER A 129 -14.93 9.16 21.37
C SER A 129 -15.76 9.50 22.61
N SER A 130 -15.31 10.46 23.42
CA SER A 130 -15.95 10.81 24.70
C SER A 130 -15.67 12.26 25.10
N ASP A 131 -16.51 12.76 26.01
CA ASP A 131 -16.37 14.09 26.63
C ASP A 131 -14.99 14.31 27.29
N PRO A 132 -14.51 15.56 27.36
CA PRO A 132 -15.18 16.83 27.01
C PRO A 132 -15.01 17.28 25.54
N HIS A 133 -14.48 16.41 24.69
CA HIS A 133 -14.10 16.76 23.31
C HIS A 133 -14.73 15.85 22.27
N GLU A 134 -15.83 15.16 22.62
CA GLU A 134 -16.51 14.21 21.75
C GLU A 134 -16.69 14.75 20.32
N ASN A 135 -16.37 13.91 19.32
CA ASN A 135 -16.41 14.22 17.89
C ASN A 135 -15.47 15.34 17.41
N LYS A 136 -14.65 15.92 18.29
CA LYS A 136 -13.58 16.85 17.88
C LYS A 136 -12.35 16.06 17.44
N SER A 137 -11.62 16.60 16.48
CA SER A 137 -10.35 16.02 16.07
C SER A 137 -9.28 16.24 17.15
N LYS A 138 -8.34 15.30 17.28
CA LYS A 138 -7.29 15.30 18.30
C LYS A 138 -6.15 16.27 17.98
N GLY A 139 -5.89 16.54 16.69
CA GLY A 139 -4.74 17.34 16.26
C GLY A 139 -3.40 16.71 16.65
N LEU A 140 -2.29 17.25 16.12
CA LEU A 140 -0.97 16.63 16.31
C LEU A 140 -0.51 16.57 17.76
N LEU A 141 -0.90 17.54 18.60
CA LEU A 141 -0.44 17.59 19.98
C LEU A 141 -1.03 16.46 20.82
N GLU A 142 -2.31 16.13 20.60
CA GLU A 142 -2.95 15.05 21.33
C GLU A 142 -2.53 13.69 20.79
N LEU A 143 -2.40 13.55 19.47
CA LEU A 143 -1.85 12.34 18.85
C LEU A 143 -0.43 12.01 19.37
N ALA A 144 0.41 13.03 19.56
CA ALA A 144 1.74 12.83 20.14
C ALA A 144 1.69 12.29 21.58
N LYS A 145 0.70 12.71 22.39
CA LYS A 145 0.52 12.18 23.75
C LYS A 145 0.06 10.73 23.74
N GLU A 146 -0.89 10.36 22.88
CA GLU A 146 -1.36 8.97 22.75
C GLU A 146 -0.26 8.02 22.29
N LEU A 147 0.68 8.54 21.49
CA LEU A 147 1.88 7.84 21.05
C LEU A 147 3.04 7.88 22.07
N ASN A 148 2.83 8.46 23.26
CA ASN A 148 3.86 8.63 24.29
C ASN A 148 5.12 9.38 23.81
N ILE A 149 4.98 10.28 22.84
CA ILE A 149 6.07 11.12 22.34
C ILE A 149 6.24 12.32 23.26
N THR A 150 7.48 12.54 23.73
CA THR A 150 7.79 13.68 24.59
C THR A 150 7.81 14.97 23.76
N VAL A 151 6.81 15.82 23.95
CA VAL A 151 6.70 17.12 23.26
C VAL A 151 7.19 18.27 24.15
N PRO A 152 8.11 19.12 23.69
CA PRO A 152 8.54 20.31 24.43
C PRO A 152 7.38 21.27 24.73
N THR A 153 7.41 21.93 25.89
CA THR A 153 6.35 22.84 26.38
C THR A 153 6.06 24.00 25.42
N LYS A 154 7.05 24.42 24.62
CA LYS A 154 6.93 25.43 23.56
C LYS A 154 7.32 24.83 22.21
N CYS A 155 6.56 23.85 21.74
CA CYS A 155 6.77 23.24 20.43
C CYS A 155 5.95 23.96 19.34
N SER A 156 6.59 24.41 18.26
CA SER A 156 5.92 24.92 17.07
C SER A 156 5.26 23.79 16.27
N LEU A 157 4.33 24.12 15.36
CA LEU A 157 3.72 23.12 14.48
C LEU A 157 4.77 22.42 13.58
N SER A 158 5.80 23.13 13.15
CA SER A 158 6.88 22.55 12.34
C SER A 158 7.72 21.57 13.13
N GLU A 159 8.08 21.90 14.37
CA GLU A 159 8.84 21.00 15.26
C GLU A 159 8.02 19.76 15.61
N LEU A 160 6.71 19.94 15.85
CA LEU A 160 5.81 18.83 16.13
C LEU A 160 5.67 17.87 14.94
N ARG A 161 5.57 18.41 13.72
CA ARG A 161 5.58 17.59 12.49
C ARG A 161 6.88 16.83 12.33
N LYS A 162 8.02 17.48 12.62
CA LYS A 162 9.33 16.82 12.55
C LYS A 162 9.41 15.66 13.56
N LEU A 163 9.03 15.90 14.82
CA LEU A 163 9.01 14.86 15.85
C LEU A 163 8.13 13.67 15.44
N LEU A 164 6.94 13.94 14.93
CA LEU A 164 6.02 12.87 14.52
C LEU A 164 6.49 12.15 13.26
N SER A 165 7.17 12.82 12.33
CA SER A 165 7.72 12.19 11.12
C SER A 165 8.79 11.13 11.41
N GLU A 166 9.37 11.15 12.60
CA GLU A 166 10.35 10.15 13.06
C GLU A 166 9.67 8.91 13.69
N HIS A 167 8.36 8.96 13.96
CA HIS A 167 7.63 7.86 14.59
C HIS A 167 7.09 6.87 13.54
N PRO A 168 7.17 5.54 13.77
CA PRO A 168 6.70 4.51 12.85
C PRO A 168 5.27 4.72 12.32
N ALA A 169 4.34 5.12 13.19
CA ALA A 169 2.96 5.48 12.83
C ALA A 169 2.81 6.55 11.72
N PHE A 170 3.84 7.37 11.46
CA PHE A 170 3.86 8.38 10.40
C PHE A 170 4.97 8.17 9.37
N GLN A 171 5.74 7.08 9.49
CA GLN A 171 6.77 6.73 8.53
C GLN A 171 6.24 5.78 7.46
N THR A 172 6.75 5.93 6.24
CA THR A 172 6.54 4.95 5.18
C THR A 172 7.41 3.73 5.48
N VAL A 173 6.78 2.55 5.65
CA VAL A 173 7.48 1.32 6.02
C VAL A 173 8.44 0.92 4.89
N ASN A 174 9.74 1.00 5.14
CA ASN A 174 10.79 0.56 4.21
C ASN A 174 11.41 -0.76 4.70
N ASN A 175 11.28 -1.81 3.88
CA ASN A 175 12.12 -3.00 3.73
C ASN A 175 12.46 -3.87 4.95
N ARG A 176 12.03 -5.15 4.88
CA ARG A 176 12.76 -6.28 5.48
C ARG A 176 12.93 -7.38 4.41
N LEU A 177 14.18 -7.79 4.19
CA LEU A 177 14.57 -8.91 3.36
C LEU A 177 14.16 -10.21 4.04
N LEU A 178 13.39 -11.05 3.35
CA LEU A 178 13.20 -12.46 3.69
C LEU A 178 14.13 -13.25 2.77
N VAL A 179 15.17 -13.85 3.36
CA VAL A 179 15.99 -14.87 2.70
C VAL A 179 15.28 -16.19 2.94
N LEU A 180 14.91 -16.89 1.86
CA LEU A 180 14.37 -18.25 1.91
C LEU A 180 15.50 -19.26 2.12
#